data_AF-A0A447N032-F1
#
_entry.id   AF-A0A447N032-F1
#
_cell.length_a   1.000
_cell.length_b   1.000
_cell.length_c   1.000
_cell.angle_alpha   90.00
_cell.angle_beta   90.00
_cell.angle_gamma   90.00
#
_symmetry.space_group_name_H-M   'P 1'
#
loop_
_entity.id
_entity.type
_entity.pdbx_description
1 polymer ?
#
loop_
_entity_poly.entity_id
_entity_poly.type
_entity_poly.pdbx_seq_one_letter_code
_entity_poly.pdbx_strand_id
1 'polypeptide(L)'
;MKTFTDRWRQLEWDDIRLRINGKTAADVERALNAAHLSRDDLMALLSPAAADYLEPIAQRAQRLTRQRFGNTVSFYVPLYLSNLCANDCTYCGFSMSNRIKRKTLDEVDIQRECDAIRKLGFEHLLLVTGEHQAKVGMDYFRRHLPTIRRQFSSLQMEVQPLSQENYAELKTLGIGWRDGLSGDLS
;
A
#
# COMPACT_ATOMS: atom_id res chain seq x y z
N MET A 1 13.32 -24.51 7.96
CA MET A 1 13.16 -23.34 7.08
C MET A 1 13.30 -22.10 7.96
N LYS A 2 14.40 -21.33 7.87
CA LYS A 2 14.71 -20.27 8.85
C LYS A 2 14.51 -18.86 8.30
N THR A 3 14.62 -18.65 6.98
CA THR A 3 14.43 -17.33 6.35
C THR A 3 13.54 -17.41 5.11
N PHE A 4 12.99 -16.26 4.68
CA PHE A 4 12.25 -16.14 3.41
C PHE A 4 13.12 -16.52 2.21
N THR A 5 14.40 -16.13 2.21
CA THR A 5 15.34 -16.42 1.13
C THR A 5 15.54 -17.93 0.93
N ASP A 6 15.57 -18.72 2.01
CA ASP A 6 15.67 -20.18 1.91
C ASP A 6 14.45 -20.76 1.21
N ARG A 7 13.25 -20.24 1.53
CA ARG A 7 12.01 -20.66 0.88
C ARG A 7 11.96 -20.24 -0.57
N TRP A 8 12.38 -19.02 -0.89
CA TRP A 8 12.42 -18.49 -2.25
C TRP A 8 13.29 -19.36 -3.17
N ARG A 9 14.45 -19.78 -2.68
CA ARG A 9 15.39 -20.65 -3.43
C ARG A 9 14.85 -22.06 -3.68
N GLN A 10 13.85 -22.51 -2.93
CA GLN A 10 13.20 -23.82 -3.11
C GLN A 10 12.03 -23.77 -4.11
N LEU A 11 11.73 -22.60 -4.68
CA LEU A 11 10.64 -22.47 -5.65
C LEU A 11 11.15 -22.83 -7.05
N GLU A 12 10.56 -23.87 -7.62
CA GLU A 12 10.76 -24.27 -9.01
C GLU A 12 9.91 -23.37 -9.92
N TRP A 13 10.49 -22.27 -10.39
CA TRP A 13 9.78 -21.26 -11.17
C TRP A 13 9.22 -21.77 -12.49
N ASP A 14 9.94 -22.69 -13.15
CA ASP A 14 9.49 -23.30 -14.39
C ASP A 14 8.29 -24.21 -14.17
N ASP A 15 8.27 -25.00 -13.09
CA ASP A 15 7.09 -25.80 -12.71
C ASP A 15 5.89 -24.91 -12.42
N ILE A 16 6.07 -23.86 -11.60
CA ILE A 16 4.99 -22.91 -11.28
C ILE A 16 4.44 -22.27 -12.56
N ARG A 17 5.32 -21.85 -13.48
CA ARG A 17 4.92 -21.26 -14.75
C ARG A 17 4.16 -22.26 -15.61
N LEU A 18 4.65 -23.48 -15.76
CA LEU A 18 3.98 -24.54 -16.53
C LEU A 18 2.60 -24.85 -15.95
N ARG A 19 2.50 -24.95 -14.62
CA ARG A 19 1.24 -25.18 -13.92
C ARG A 19 0.23 -24.08 -14.13
N ILE A 20 0.64 -22.80 -14.11
CA ILE A 20 -0.26 -21.67 -14.39
C ILE A 20 -0.70 -21.71 -15.85
N ASN A 21 0.23 -21.87 -16.79
CA ASN A 21 -0.10 -21.85 -18.22
C ASN A 21 -0.90 -23.09 -18.67
N GLY A 22 -0.79 -24.21 -17.95
CA GLY A 22 -1.52 -25.44 -18.21
C GLY A 22 -2.92 -25.52 -17.58
N LYS A 23 -3.37 -24.47 -16.88
CA LYS A 23 -4.73 -24.44 -16.32
C LYS A 23 -5.77 -24.37 -17.43
N THR A 24 -6.91 -25.00 -17.16
CA THR A 24 -8.02 -25.11 -18.09
C THR A 24 -9.20 -24.25 -17.66
N ALA A 25 -10.15 -24.02 -18.57
CA ALA A 25 -11.44 -23.40 -18.26
C ALA A 25 -12.15 -24.07 -17.06
N ALA A 26 -12.12 -25.42 -16.99
CA ALA A 26 -12.70 -26.17 -15.88
C ALA A 26 -12.02 -25.91 -14.53
N ASP A 27 -10.71 -25.63 -14.52
CA ASP A 27 -10.00 -25.23 -13.30
C ASP A 27 -10.43 -23.83 -12.85
N VAL A 28 -10.61 -22.90 -13.81
CA VAL A 28 -11.09 -21.53 -13.53
C VAL A 28 -12.51 -21.55 -12.97
N GLU A 29 -13.41 -22.33 -13.57
CA GLU A 29 -14.79 -22.48 -13.11
C GLU A 29 -14.86 -23.09 -11.70
N ARG A 30 -14.01 -24.07 -11.40
CA ARG A 30 -13.90 -24.63 -10.05
C ARG A 30 -13.43 -23.58 -9.06
N ALA A 31 -12.37 -22.84 -9.41
CA ALA A 31 -11.85 -21.76 -8.58
C ALA A 31 -12.91 -20.68 -8.32
N LEU A 32 -13.68 -20.29 -9.36
CA LEU A 32 -14.76 -19.30 -9.28
C LEU A 32 -15.89 -19.70 -8.32
N ASN A 33 -16.14 -20.99 -8.14
CA ASN A 33 -17.20 -21.51 -7.28
C ASN A 33 -16.71 -21.95 -5.89
N ALA A 34 -15.39 -21.99 -5.65
CA ALA A 34 -14.83 -22.40 -4.36
C ALA A 34 -15.16 -21.40 -3.24
N ALA A 35 -15.57 -21.87 -2.07
CA ALA A 35 -15.84 -21.00 -0.91
C ALA A 35 -14.55 -20.30 -0.39
N HIS A 36 -13.43 -21.04 -0.40
CA HIS A 36 -12.10 -20.55 -0.04
C HIS A 36 -11.13 -20.87 -1.16
N LEU A 37 -10.35 -19.89 -1.59
CA LEU A 37 -9.37 -20.06 -2.66
C LEU A 37 -8.06 -20.62 -2.11
N SER A 38 -7.59 -21.71 -2.70
CA SER A 38 -6.26 -22.26 -2.47
C SER A 38 -5.23 -21.58 -3.37
N ARG A 39 -3.94 -21.91 -3.15
CA ARG A 39 -2.85 -21.49 -4.05
C ARG A 39 -3.05 -21.99 -5.48
N ASP A 40 -3.61 -23.19 -5.65
CA ASP A 40 -3.83 -23.78 -6.98
C ASP A 40 -4.99 -23.10 -7.71
N ASP A 41 -6.02 -22.68 -6.98
CA ASP A 41 -7.12 -21.88 -7.51
C ASP A 41 -6.63 -20.50 -7.96
N LEU A 42 -5.72 -19.87 -7.19
CA LEU A 42 -5.08 -18.62 -7.61
C LEU A 42 -4.29 -18.79 -8.92
N MET A 43 -3.58 -19.91 -9.09
CA MET A 43 -2.90 -20.21 -10.35
C MET A 43 -3.89 -20.32 -11.51
N ALA A 44 -5.07 -20.91 -11.30
CA ALA A 44 -6.13 -20.95 -12.31
C ALA A 44 -6.65 -19.55 -12.65
N LEU A 45 -6.96 -18.72 -11.66
CA LEU A 45 -7.48 -17.37 -11.87
C LEU A 45 -6.48 -16.39 -12.51
N LEU A 46 -5.17 -16.69 -12.45
CA LEU A 46 -4.12 -15.91 -13.11
C LEU A 46 -3.65 -16.53 -14.44
N SER A 47 -4.22 -17.65 -14.85
CA SER A 47 -3.84 -18.35 -16.08
C SER A 47 -4.38 -17.68 -17.35
N PRO A 48 -3.80 -17.97 -18.53
CA PRO A 48 -4.37 -17.51 -19.80
C PRO A 48 -5.83 -17.95 -20.00
N ALA A 49 -6.21 -19.14 -19.51
CA ALA A 49 -7.58 -19.64 -19.59
C ALA A 49 -8.59 -18.78 -18.82
N ALA A 50 -8.14 -17.99 -17.82
CA ALA A 50 -9.01 -17.08 -17.08
C ALA A 50 -9.33 -15.78 -17.82
N ALA A 51 -8.69 -15.50 -18.97
CA ALA A 51 -8.94 -14.29 -19.75
C ALA A 51 -10.41 -14.14 -20.16
N ASP A 52 -11.06 -15.25 -20.55
CA ASP A 52 -12.48 -15.26 -20.92
C ASP A 52 -13.43 -15.16 -19.70
N TYR A 53 -12.89 -15.21 -18.48
CA TYR A 53 -13.63 -15.19 -17.23
C TYR A 53 -13.41 -13.91 -16.41
N LEU A 54 -12.77 -12.88 -16.97
CA LEU A 54 -12.49 -11.62 -16.27
C LEU A 54 -13.75 -10.97 -15.67
N GLU A 55 -14.86 -10.94 -16.41
CA GLU A 55 -16.12 -10.38 -15.93
C GLU A 55 -16.70 -11.20 -14.76
N PRO A 56 -16.86 -12.54 -14.85
CA PRO A 56 -17.21 -13.37 -13.70
C PRO A 56 -16.32 -13.17 -12.46
N ILE A 57 -15.00 -13.04 -12.67
CA ILE A 57 -14.03 -12.77 -11.60
C ILE A 57 -14.30 -11.41 -10.96
N ALA A 58 -14.48 -10.36 -11.77
CA ALA A 58 -14.77 -9.01 -11.31
C ALA A 58 -16.09 -8.94 -10.53
N GLN A 59 -17.14 -9.59 -11.03
CA GLN A 59 -18.43 -9.66 -10.33
C GLN A 59 -18.32 -10.39 -8.99
N ARG A 60 -17.56 -11.50 -8.94
CA ARG A 60 -17.32 -12.20 -7.67
C ARG A 60 -16.56 -11.33 -6.68
N ALA A 61 -15.50 -10.67 -7.12
CA ALA A 61 -14.74 -9.73 -6.29
C ALA A 61 -15.64 -8.60 -5.77
N GLN A 62 -16.49 -8.01 -6.63
CA GLN A 62 -17.44 -6.98 -6.24
C GLN A 62 -18.44 -7.48 -5.20
N ARG A 63 -19.02 -8.67 -5.37
CA ARG A 63 -19.94 -9.27 -4.39
C ARG A 63 -19.25 -9.45 -3.04
N LEU A 64 -18.04 -10.00 -3.01
CA LEU A 64 -17.27 -10.19 -1.78
C LEU A 64 -16.92 -8.86 -1.10
N THR A 65 -16.51 -7.85 -1.87
CA THR A 65 -16.25 -6.49 -1.37
C THR A 65 -17.51 -5.90 -0.74
N ARG A 66 -18.67 -5.98 -1.43
CA ARG A 66 -19.93 -5.47 -0.89
C ARG A 66 -20.41 -6.21 0.35
N GLN A 67 -20.21 -7.52 0.41
CA GLN A 67 -20.53 -8.31 1.61
C GLN A 67 -19.72 -7.89 2.84
N ARG A 68 -18.46 -7.45 2.64
CA ARG A 68 -17.57 -7.07 3.75
C ARG A 68 -17.62 -5.58 4.10
N PHE A 69 -17.76 -4.71 3.09
CA PHE A 69 -17.58 -3.27 3.24
C PHE A 69 -18.82 -2.46 2.85
N GLY A 70 -19.90 -3.13 2.41
CA GLY A 70 -21.11 -2.46 1.91
C GLY A 70 -20.84 -1.69 0.61
N ASN A 71 -21.54 -0.56 0.45
CA ASN A 71 -21.41 0.32 -0.72
C ASN A 71 -20.52 1.54 -0.46
N THR A 72 -19.84 1.60 0.68
CA THR A 72 -19.05 2.76 1.09
C THR A 72 -17.75 2.83 0.29
N VAL A 73 -17.49 3.99 -0.30
CA VAL A 73 -16.21 4.31 -0.95
C VAL A 73 -15.50 5.36 -0.10
N SER A 74 -14.34 5.01 0.45
CA SER A 74 -13.50 5.94 1.21
C SER A 74 -12.55 6.68 0.28
N PHE A 75 -12.52 8.01 0.38
CA PHE A 75 -11.57 8.85 -0.32
C PHE A 75 -10.45 9.29 0.61
N TYR A 76 -9.23 9.37 0.09
CA TYR A 76 -8.08 9.96 0.75
C TYR A 76 -7.26 10.74 -0.28
N VAL A 77 -6.45 11.68 0.21
CA VAL A 77 -5.53 12.46 -0.65
C VAL A 77 -4.09 12.18 -0.25
N PRO A 78 -3.22 11.86 -1.23
CA PRO A 78 -1.79 11.75 -0.96
C PRO A 78 -1.16 13.15 -0.79
N LEU A 79 -0.40 13.33 0.27
CA LEU A 79 0.47 14.49 0.48
C LEU A 79 1.93 14.04 0.48
N TYR A 80 2.66 14.44 -0.55
CA TYR A 80 4.09 14.19 -0.68
C TYR A 80 4.88 15.19 0.18
N LEU A 81 5.42 14.75 1.32
CA LEU A 81 6.22 15.62 2.20
C LEU A 81 7.64 15.83 1.66
N SER A 82 8.16 14.85 0.90
CA SER A 82 9.46 14.99 0.26
C SER A 82 9.59 14.07 -0.94
N ASN A 83 10.20 14.59 -2.00
CA ASN A 83 10.63 13.79 -3.16
C ASN A 83 12.15 13.48 -3.13
N LEU A 84 12.82 13.74 -2.02
CA LEU A 84 14.23 13.39 -1.84
C LEU A 84 14.35 11.92 -1.48
N CYS A 85 15.08 11.16 -2.31
CA CYS A 85 15.25 9.72 -2.12
C CYS A 85 16.71 9.34 -2.43
N ALA A 86 17.26 8.44 -1.62
CA ALA A 86 18.60 7.90 -1.77
C ALA A 86 18.64 6.58 -2.55
N ASN A 87 17.48 5.95 -2.79
CA ASN A 87 17.39 4.71 -3.54
C ASN A 87 17.43 4.93 -5.05
N ASP A 88 17.86 3.91 -5.79
CA ASP A 88 17.87 3.88 -7.25
C ASP A 88 16.89 2.83 -7.81
N CYS A 89 15.60 2.97 -7.48
CA CYS A 89 14.56 2.08 -7.98
C CYS A 89 14.28 2.38 -9.46
N THR A 90 14.46 1.39 -10.34
CA THR A 90 14.33 1.53 -11.82
C THR A 90 12.93 1.95 -12.30
N TYR A 91 11.92 1.73 -11.47
CA TYR A 91 10.53 2.08 -11.75
C TYR A 91 10.07 3.40 -11.11
N CYS A 92 10.93 4.07 -10.32
CA CYS A 92 10.52 5.21 -9.51
C CYS A 92 11.01 6.54 -10.08
N GLY A 93 10.09 7.50 -10.28
CA GLY A 93 10.43 8.86 -10.70
C GLY A 93 11.32 9.62 -9.71
N PHE A 94 11.29 9.26 -8.41
CA PHE A 94 12.14 9.84 -7.38
C PHE A 94 13.48 9.12 -7.21
N SER A 95 13.83 8.14 -8.05
CA SER A 95 15.17 7.51 -8.01
C SER A 95 16.28 8.57 -7.91
N MET A 96 17.30 8.32 -7.09
CA MET A 96 18.45 9.21 -6.89
C MET A 96 19.09 9.63 -8.22
N SER A 97 19.17 8.70 -9.17
CA SER A 97 19.79 8.90 -10.49
C SER A 97 19.01 9.89 -11.37
N ASN A 98 17.73 10.14 -11.08
CA ASN A 98 16.92 11.11 -11.81
C ASN A 98 17.27 12.56 -11.42
N ARG A 99 17.60 13.38 -12.42
CA ARG A 99 17.88 14.81 -12.27
C ARG A 99 16.60 15.62 -12.21
N ILE A 100 15.92 15.57 -11.08
CA ILE A 100 14.72 16.36 -10.77
C ILE A 100 15.00 17.38 -9.67
N LYS A 101 14.21 18.46 -9.62
CA LYS A 101 14.26 19.41 -8.49
C LYS A 101 13.77 18.72 -7.22
N ARG A 102 14.66 18.59 -6.24
CA ARG A 102 14.34 17.99 -4.94
C ARG A 102 13.77 19.03 -3.99
N LYS A 103 12.71 18.66 -3.26
CA LYS A 103 12.03 19.47 -2.25
C LYS A 103 11.60 18.58 -1.10
N THR A 104 11.93 19.01 0.11
CA THR A 104 11.29 18.57 1.36
C THR A 104 10.47 19.75 1.83
N LEU A 105 9.19 19.51 2.14
CA LEU A 105 8.31 20.57 2.64
C LEU A 105 8.74 20.96 4.05
N ASP A 106 8.82 22.26 4.32
CA ASP A 106 8.97 22.78 5.68
C ASP A 106 7.59 22.97 6.34
N GLU A 107 7.57 23.51 7.56
CA GLU A 107 6.34 23.74 8.31
C GLU A 107 5.35 24.67 7.58
N VAL A 108 5.85 25.70 6.90
CA VAL A 108 5.02 26.68 6.19
C VAL A 108 4.42 26.06 4.94
N ASP A 109 5.22 25.33 4.17
CA ASP A 109 4.75 24.57 3.03
C ASP A 109 3.70 23.54 3.45
N ILE A 110 3.97 22.75 4.50
CA ILE A 110 3.02 21.75 5.02
C ILE A 110 1.70 22.41 5.39
N GLN A 111 1.72 23.52 6.13
CA GLN A 111 0.49 24.20 6.53
C GLN A 111 -0.30 24.67 5.31
N ARG A 112 0.37 25.24 4.31
CA ARG A 112 -0.28 25.67 3.07
C ARG A 112 -0.96 24.51 2.33
N GLU A 113 -0.28 23.37 2.21
CA GLU A 113 -0.85 22.17 1.58
C GLU A 113 -2.03 21.62 2.40
N CYS A 114 -1.90 21.57 3.73
CA CYS A 114 -2.98 21.12 4.61
C CYS A 114 -4.23 22.01 4.50
N ASP A 115 -4.05 23.33 4.49
CA ASP A 115 -5.15 24.30 4.33
C ASP A 115 -5.84 24.13 2.97
N ALA A 116 -5.07 23.93 1.91
CA ALA A 116 -5.60 23.70 0.57
C ALA A 116 -6.43 22.40 0.52
N ILE A 117 -5.92 21.31 1.09
CA ILE A 117 -6.61 20.02 1.14
C ILE A 117 -7.89 20.11 1.98
N ARG A 118 -7.86 20.82 3.11
CA ARG A 118 -9.06 21.05 3.94
C ARG A 118 -10.12 21.86 3.22
N LYS A 119 -9.73 22.87 2.43
CA LYS A 119 -10.65 23.64 1.58
C LYS A 119 -11.32 22.78 0.50
N LEU A 120 -10.67 21.70 0.06
CA LEU A 120 -11.26 20.73 -0.86
C LEU A 120 -12.21 19.73 -0.18
N GLY A 121 -12.33 19.77 1.15
CA GLY A 121 -13.26 18.93 1.93
C GLY A 121 -12.72 17.54 2.28
N PHE A 122 -11.42 17.29 2.14
CA PHE A 122 -10.83 16.00 2.51
C PHE A 122 -10.45 15.94 3.98
N GLU A 123 -10.77 14.80 4.60
CA GLU A 123 -10.45 14.52 6.01
C GLU A 123 -9.46 13.37 6.21
N HIS A 124 -9.16 12.62 5.15
CA HIS A 124 -8.26 11.46 5.16
C HIS A 124 -7.03 11.74 4.32
N LEU A 125 -5.86 11.63 4.93
CA LEU A 125 -4.59 11.96 4.30
C LEU A 125 -3.67 10.74 4.26
N LEU A 126 -3.00 10.52 3.13
CA LEU A 126 -1.91 9.57 2.99
C LEU A 126 -0.60 10.35 2.85
N LEU A 127 0.26 10.31 3.86
CA LEU A 127 1.57 10.92 3.79
C LEU A 127 2.53 10.03 3.02
N VAL A 128 3.24 10.60 2.05
CA VAL A 128 4.20 9.85 1.23
C VAL A 128 5.54 10.58 1.26
N THR A 129 6.62 9.84 1.49
CA THR A 129 7.97 10.41 1.54
C THR A 129 8.98 9.59 0.74
N GLY A 130 9.92 10.26 0.08
CA GLY A 130 11.15 9.61 -0.37
C GLY A 130 12.02 9.13 0.79
N GLU A 131 13.00 8.29 0.49
CA GLU A 131 13.89 7.67 1.48
C GLU A 131 15.17 8.48 1.67
N HIS A 132 15.26 9.29 2.72
CA HIS A 132 16.50 10.02 3.04
C HIS A 132 16.62 10.32 4.54
N GLN A 133 17.19 9.39 5.31
CA GLN A 133 17.25 9.43 6.77
C GLN A 133 17.70 10.78 7.38
N ALA A 134 18.74 11.41 6.82
CA ALA A 134 19.27 12.65 7.38
C ALA A 134 18.36 13.90 7.20
N LYS A 135 17.43 13.87 6.24
CA LYS A 135 16.56 15.03 5.92
C LYS A 135 15.08 14.74 6.12
N VAL A 136 14.68 13.48 6.02
CA VAL A 136 13.31 12.98 6.10
C VAL A 136 13.31 11.71 6.96
N GLY A 137 13.85 11.84 8.17
CA GLY A 137 13.90 10.79 9.18
C GLY A 137 12.92 11.04 10.34
N MET A 138 13.08 10.28 11.42
CA MET A 138 12.19 10.38 12.59
C MET A 138 12.14 11.79 13.20
N ASP A 139 13.23 12.55 13.18
CA ASP A 139 13.22 13.93 13.70
C ASP A 139 12.29 14.86 12.92
N TYR A 140 12.25 14.68 11.59
CA TYR A 140 11.32 15.41 10.73
C TYR A 140 9.87 15.00 11.04
N PHE A 141 9.61 13.70 11.21
CA PHE A 141 8.27 13.19 11.55
C PHE A 141 7.80 13.66 12.93
N ARG A 142 8.64 13.60 13.96
CA ARG A 142 8.35 14.12 15.30
C ARG A 142 7.94 15.58 15.27
N ARG A 143 8.61 16.38 14.43
CA ARG A 143 8.34 17.82 14.30
C ARG A 143 7.00 18.10 13.62
N HIS A 144 6.66 17.38 12.56
CA HIS A 144 5.54 17.77 11.68
C HIS A 144 4.27 16.93 11.84
N LEU A 145 4.37 15.63 12.12
CA LEU A 145 3.20 14.74 12.20
C LEU A 145 2.16 15.19 13.22
N PRO A 146 2.51 15.62 14.46
CA PRO A 146 1.52 16.05 15.43
C PRO A 146 0.68 17.23 14.95
N THR A 147 1.27 18.15 14.19
CA THR A 147 0.58 19.33 13.64
C THR A 147 -0.36 18.95 12.50
N ILE A 148 0.06 18.04 11.62
CA ILE A 148 -0.80 17.52 10.54
C ILE A 148 -1.96 16.72 11.16
N ARG A 149 -1.69 15.87 12.14
CA ARG A 149 -2.68 14.99 12.78
C ARG A 149 -3.85 15.75 13.42
N ARG A 150 -3.62 16.96 13.95
CA ARG A 150 -4.68 17.82 14.51
C ARG A 150 -5.64 18.35 13.46
N GLN A 151 -5.26 18.33 12.18
CA GLN A 151 -6.04 18.89 11.08
C GLN A 151 -6.84 17.84 10.32
N PHE A 152 -6.56 16.54 10.48
CA PHE A 152 -7.21 15.48 9.71
C PHE A 152 -7.75 14.37 10.63
N SER A 153 -8.89 13.80 10.23
CA SER A 153 -9.59 12.74 10.95
C SER A 153 -8.81 11.43 10.90
N SER A 154 -8.13 11.14 9.78
CA SER A 154 -7.24 9.99 9.66
C SER A 154 -5.99 10.30 8.86
N LEU A 155 -4.87 9.76 9.34
CA LEU A 155 -3.54 9.98 8.81
C LEU A 155 -2.87 8.63 8.60
N GLN A 156 -2.56 8.29 7.36
CA GLN A 156 -1.82 7.10 6.95
C GLN A 156 -0.44 7.53 6.43
N MET A 157 0.51 6.60 6.36
CA MET A 157 1.87 6.92 5.91
C MET A 157 2.50 5.79 5.10
N GLU A 158 3.06 6.15 3.95
CA GLU A 158 3.99 5.34 3.17
C GLU A 158 5.41 5.89 3.36
N VAL A 159 6.23 5.10 4.06
CA VAL A 159 7.58 5.46 4.45
C VAL A 159 8.53 4.30 4.16
N GLN A 160 9.82 4.61 4.09
CA GLN A 160 10.90 3.63 3.96
C GLN A 160 10.86 2.56 5.06
N PRO A 161 11.52 1.41 4.90
CA PRO A 161 11.69 0.45 5.98
C PRO A 161 12.34 1.09 7.21
N LEU A 162 11.68 0.97 8.36
CA LEU A 162 12.16 1.45 9.66
C LEU A 162 12.43 0.29 10.60
N SER A 163 13.14 0.55 11.70
CA SER A 163 13.22 -0.38 12.82
C SER A 163 11.85 -0.50 13.50
N GLN A 164 11.66 -1.58 14.28
CA GLN A 164 10.43 -1.80 15.02
C GLN A 164 10.14 -0.66 16.00
N GLU A 165 11.18 -0.12 16.65
CA GLU A 165 11.07 0.98 17.60
C GLU A 165 10.57 2.26 16.90
N ASN A 166 11.12 2.57 15.73
CA ASN A 166 10.69 3.72 14.94
C ASN A 166 9.24 3.58 14.45
N TYR A 167 8.80 2.37 14.06
CA TYR A 167 7.38 2.13 13.75
C TYR A 167 6.47 2.29 14.96
N ALA A 168 6.89 1.80 16.13
CA ALA A 168 6.15 1.97 17.37
C ALA A 168 6.00 3.46 17.73
N GLU A 169 7.05 4.25 17.52
CA GLU A 169 7.01 5.68 17.72
C GLU A 169 6.12 6.41 16.71
N LEU A 170 6.13 6.03 15.42
CA LEU A 170 5.20 6.63 14.45
C LEU A 170 3.73 6.46 14.85
N LYS A 171 3.38 5.34 15.51
CA LYS A 171 2.03 5.14 16.06
C LYS A 171 1.72 6.17 17.16
N THR A 172 2.67 6.49 18.04
CA THR A 172 2.47 7.50 19.10
C THR A 172 2.34 8.92 18.56
N LEU A 173 2.91 9.19 17.37
CA LEU A 173 2.78 10.47 16.66
C LEU A 173 1.45 10.62 15.90
N GLY A 174 0.57 9.62 15.96
CA GLY A 174 -0.79 9.70 15.44
C GLY A 174 -1.00 9.12 14.05
N ILE A 175 -0.03 8.36 13.51
CA ILE A 175 -0.25 7.57 12.29
C ILE A 175 -1.21 6.42 12.61
N GLY A 176 -2.39 6.46 11.98
CA GLY A 176 -3.37 5.39 12.01
C GLY A 176 -3.03 4.37 10.94
N TRP A 177 -2.46 3.24 11.35
CA TRP A 177 -2.39 2.06 10.50
C TRP A 177 -3.75 1.39 10.59
N ARG A 178 -4.45 1.25 9.46
CA ARG A 178 -5.59 0.34 9.38
C ARG A 178 -5.04 -1.09 9.45
N ASP A 179 -4.74 -1.54 10.67
CA ASP A 179 -4.77 -2.96 10.96
C ASP A 179 -6.23 -3.36 10.67
N GLY A 180 -6.47 -4.15 9.62
CA GLY A 180 -7.82 -4.62 9.24
C GLY A 180 -8.52 -5.49 10.29
N LEU A 181 -8.09 -5.40 11.56
CA LEU A 181 -8.49 -6.20 12.71
C LEU A 181 -8.46 -5.42 14.05
N SER A 182 -8.30 -4.10 14.09
CA SER A 182 -8.57 -3.33 15.31
C SER A 182 -9.77 -2.43 15.11
N GLY A 183 -10.93 -2.98 15.50
CA GLY A 183 -12.04 -2.14 15.93
C GLY A 183 -11.58 -1.18 17.03
N ASP A 184 -12.27 -0.06 17.08
CA ASP A 184 -12.16 1.01 18.07
C ASP A 184 -11.65 0.54 19.43
N LEU A 185 -10.51 1.09 19.85
CA LEU A 185 -10.27 1.31 21.27
C LEU A 185 -10.79 2.70 21.60
N SER A 186 -12.11 2.78 21.70
CA SER A 186 -12.85 3.73 22.55
C SER A 186 -13.81 2.95 23.40
#